data_AF-A0A958V8X7-F1
#
_entry.id   AF-A0A958V8X7-F1
#
_cell.length_a   1.000
_cell.length_b   1.000
_cell.length_c   1.000
_cell.angle_alpha   90.00
_cell.angle_beta   90.00
_cell.angle_gamma   90.00
#
_symmetry.space_group_name_H-M   'P 1'
#
loop_
_entity.id
_entity.type
_entity.pdbx_description
1 polymer ?
#
loop_
_entity_poly.entity_id
_entity_poly.type
_entity_poly.pdbx_seq_one_letter_code
_entity_poly.pdbx_strand_id
1 'polypeptide(L)'
;EHNEVIAYALIMLREFKSLIPVLIPMFETLETIQYGEKKLSELNYYVMGQICVKDSYKRKGIFKELYLKHREVYGKLYDCCVTEVSQGNLPSMIAHQKLGFKTIHRYTDHTDEWNILVWDWK
;
A
#
# COMPACT_ATOMS: atom_id res chain seq x y z
N GLU A 1 28.91 -12.47 9.05
CA GLU A 1 28.09 -12.65 7.84
C GLU A 1 26.61 -12.60 8.24
N HIS A 2 25.89 -11.53 7.90
CA HIS A 2 24.44 -11.44 8.10
C HIS A 2 23.80 -10.86 6.83
N ASN A 3 23.88 -11.62 5.72
CA ASN A 3 23.24 -11.30 4.44
C ASN A 3 21.82 -11.86 4.32
N GLU A 4 21.11 -12.05 5.44
CA GLU A 4 19.75 -12.54 5.40
C GLU A 4 18.78 -11.38 5.15
N VAL A 5 17.98 -11.47 4.08
CA VAL A 5 16.86 -10.56 3.84
C VAL A 5 15.71 -10.97 4.75
N ILE A 6 15.48 -10.18 5.81
CA ILE A 6 14.45 -10.46 6.81
C ILE A 6 13.11 -9.75 6.53
N ALA A 7 13.13 -8.75 5.65
CA ALA A 7 11.95 -7.98 5.28
C ALA A 7 12.17 -7.23 3.97
N TYR A 8 11.07 -6.87 3.29
CA TYR A 8 11.10 -6.07 2.08
C TYR A 8 9.80 -5.26 1.91
N ALA A 9 9.88 -4.21 1.10
CA ALA A 9 8.75 -3.41 0.64
C ALA A 9 8.92 -3.14 -0.86
N LEU A 10 7.94 -3.53 -1.66
CA LEU A 10 7.92 -3.39 -3.12
C LEU A 10 6.77 -2.48 -3.52
N ILE A 11 7.11 -1.44 -4.28
CA ILE A 11 6.13 -0.44 -4.74
C ILE A 11 5.89 -0.57 -6.24
N MET A 12 4.72 -0.12 -6.66
CA MET A 12 4.31 0.00 -8.06
C MET A 12 3.95 1.44 -8.33
N LEU A 13 4.56 1.99 -9.38
CA LEU A 13 4.22 3.31 -9.89
C LEU A 13 3.07 3.20 -10.89
N ARG A 14 2.31 4.27 -11.10
CA ARG A 14 1.18 4.29 -12.05
C ARG A 14 1.62 3.93 -13.47
N GLU A 15 2.83 4.31 -13.83
CA GLU A 15 3.49 4.04 -15.11
C GLU A 15 3.64 2.54 -15.37
N PHE A 16 3.68 1.71 -14.32
CA PHE A 16 3.75 0.25 -14.47
C PHE A 16 2.49 -0.35 -15.10
N LYS A 17 1.36 0.37 -15.12
CA LYS A 17 0.16 -0.02 -15.89
C LYS A 17 0.48 -0.33 -17.36
N SER A 18 1.42 0.43 -17.95
CA SER A 18 1.84 0.25 -19.35
C SER A 18 2.85 -0.89 -19.56
N LEU A 19 3.53 -1.33 -18.50
CA LEU A 19 4.59 -2.34 -18.55
C LEU A 19 4.11 -3.72 -18.08
N ILE A 20 3.12 -3.76 -17.20
CA ILE A 20 2.64 -4.97 -16.52
C ILE A 20 1.12 -5.02 -16.66
N PRO A 21 0.59 -5.67 -17.72
CA PRO A 21 -0.85 -5.67 -18.02
C PRO A 21 -1.75 -6.17 -16.90
N VAL A 22 -1.26 -7.09 -16.06
CA VAL A 22 -2.04 -7.62 -14.92
C VAL A 22 -2.36 -6.55 -13.88
N LEU A 23 -1.65 -5.42 -13.85
CA LEU A 23 -1.93 -4.31 -12.94
C LEU A 23 -3.01 -3.34 -13.45
N ILE A 24 -3.44 -3.46 -14.71
CA ILE A 24 -4.41 -2.54 -15.33
C ILE A 24 -5.71 -2.44 -14.52
N PRO A 25 -6.38 -3.56 -14.14
CA PRO A 25 -7.66 -3.50 -13.45
C PRO A 25 -7.56 -2.82 -12.08
N MET A 26 -6.47 -3.04 -11.36
CA MET A 26 -6.21 -2.38 -10.07
C MET A 26 -6.15 -0.86 -10.25
N PHE A 27 -5.36 -0.37 -11.22
CA PHE A 27 -5.24 1.08 -11.45
C PHE A 27 -6.54 1.70 -11.98
N GLU A 28 -7.31 0.99 -12.82
CA GLU A 28 -8.63 1.44 -13.26
C GLU A 28 -9.59 1.61 -12.07
N THR A 29 -9.60 0.67 -11.12
CA THR A 29 -10.34 0.83 -9.87
C THR A 29 -9.88 2.08 -9.11
N LEU A 30 -8.57 2.25 -8.91
CA LEU A 30 -8.01 3.43 -8.21
C LEU A 30 -8.38 4.76 -8.88
N GLU A 31 -8.49 4.80 -10.21
CA GLU A 31 -8.88 6.00 -10.98
C GLU A 31 -10.33 6.44 -10.72
N THR A 32 -11.19 5.53 -10.27
CA THR A 32 -12.62 5.81 -9.98
C THR A 32 -12.88 6.33 -8.57
N ILE A 33 -11.92 6.19 -7.65
CA ILE A 33 -12.16 6.45 -6.23
C ILE A 33 -12.16 7.95 -5.93
N GLN A 34 -13.25 8.42 -5.32
CA GLN A 34 -13.33 9.74 -4.73
C GLN A 34 -12.63 9.76 -3.36
N TYR A 35 -11.74 10.72 -3.15
CA TYR A 35 -11.01 10.95 -1.91
C TYR A 35 -11.13 12.40 -1.45
N GLY A 36 -12.10 12.65 -0.57
CA GLY A 36 -12.51 14.00 -0.19
C GLY A 36 -13.12 14.74 -1.38
N GLU A 37 -12.66 15.96 -1.64
CA GLU A 37 -13.12 16.78 -2.77
C GLU A 37 -12.47 16.41 -4.11
N LYS A 38 -11.47 15.54 -4.10
CA LYS A 38 -10.68 15.15 -5.29
C LYS A 38 -10.84 13.67 -5.61
N LYS A 39 -10.52 13.27 -6.83
CA LYS A 39 -10.29 11.85 -7.15
C LYS A 39 -8.92 11.43 -6.67
N LEU A 40 -8.77 10.15 -6.32
CA LEU A 40 -7.47 9.59 -5.94
C LEU A 40 -6.45 9.72 -7.09
N SER A 41 -6.90 9.63 -8.34
CA SER A 41 -6.08 9.84 -9.54
C SER A 41 -5.48 11.24 -9.66
N GLU A 42 -6.06 12.24 -9.00
CA GLU A 42 -5.54 13.62 -8.97
C GLU A 42 -4.41 13.83 -7.95
N LEU A 43 -4.17 12.84 -7.07
CA LEU A 43 -3.04 12.85 -6.14
C LEU A 43 -1.80 12.22 -6.78
N ASN A 44 -0.63 12.67 -6.35
CA ASN A 44 0.61 11.97 -6.61
C ASN A 44 0.75 10.84 -5.58
N TYR A 45 0.46 9.61 -5.98
CA TYR A 45 0.60 8.45 -5.11
C TYR A 45 1.43 7.36 -5.77
N TYR A 46 1.95 6.45 -4.94
CA TYR A 46 2.41 5.14 -5.37
C TYR A 46 1.64 4.06 -4.62
N VAL A 47 1.62 2.86 -5.19
CA VAL A 47 0.99 1.69 -4.56
C VAL A 47 2.07 0.86 -3.88
N MET A 48 1.92 0.54 -2.60
CA MET A 48 2.64 -0.55 -1.98
C MET A 48 2.03 -1.86 -2.47
N GLY A 49 2.78 -2.61 -3.29
CA GLY A 49 2.32 -3.89 -3.80
C GLY A 49 2.49 -4.99 -2.77
N GLN A 50 3.71 -5.16 -2.28
CA GLN A 50 4.01 -6.17 -1.27
C GLN A 50 4.89 -5.61 -0.18
N ILE A 51 4.53 -5.88 1.06
CA ILE A 51 5.38 -5.64 2.22
C ILE A 51 5.35 -6.87 3.11
N CYS A 52 6.52 -7.41 3.41
CA CYS A 52 6.64 -8.66 4.15
C CYS A 52 7.77 -8.57 5.18
N VAL A 53 7.54 -9.19 6.33
CA VAL A 53 8.52 -9.38 7.40
C VAL A 53 8.53 -10.86 7.74
N LYS A 54 9.72 -11.46 7.73
CA LYS A 54 9.93 -12.86 8.10
C LYS A 54 9.35 -13.15 9.48
N ASP A 55 8.71 -14.29 9.66
CA ASP A 55 7.93 -14.63 10.87
C ASP A 55 8.72 -14.49 12.18
N SER A 56 9.96 -14.95 12.21
CA SER A 56 10.86 -14.85 13.38
C SER A 56 11.29 -13.41 13.72
N TYR A 57 10.96 -12.44 12.85
CA TYR A 57 11.26 -11.02 12.99
C TYR A 57 10.00 -10.15 13.11
N LYS A 58 8.80 -10.74 13.08
CA LYS A 58 7.54 -10.03 13.34
C LYS A 58 7.51 -9.44 14.76
N ARG A 59 6.69 -8.40 14.96
CA ARG A 59 6.51 -7.67 16.24
C ARG A 59 7.76 -6.95 16.79
N LYS A 60 8.83 -6.82 15.99
CA LYS A 60 10.04 -6.04 16.32
C LYS A 60 10.06 -4.62 15.73
N GLY A 61 8.90 -4.10 15.32
CA GLY A 61 8.78 -2.76 14.72
C GLY A 61 9.17 -2.65 13.23
N ILE A 62 9.79 -3.67 12.63
CA ILE A 62 10.34 -3.63 11.26
C ILE A 62 9.31 -3.16 10.20
N PHE A 63 8.08 -3.66 10.26
CA PHE A 63 7.00 -3.25 9.34
C PHE A 63 6.77 -1.73 9.38
N LYS A 64 6.72 -1.16 10.59
CA LYS A 64 6.56 0.28 10.80
C LYS A 64 7.77 1.03 10.25
N GLU A 65 8.98 0.56 10.53
CA GLU A 65 10.21 1.21 10.07
C GLU A 65 10.34 1.22 8.54
N LEU A 66 9.92 0.15 7.86
CA LEU A 66 9.87 0.12 6.39
C LEU A 66 8.99 1.25 5.85
N TYR A 67 7.77 1.37 6.36
CA TYR A 67 6.86 2.43 5.93
C TYR A 67 7.34 3.84 6.31
N LEU A 68 7.88 4.02 7.51
CA LEU A 68 8.46 5.30 7.92
C LEU A 68 9.61 5.69 7.00
N LYS A 69 10.46 4.75 6.61
CA LYS A 69 11.55 5.02 5.66
C LYS A 69 11.01 5.42 4.29
N HIS A 70 9.94 4.79 3.82
CA HIS A 70 9.26 5.21 2.60
C HIS A 70 8.73 6.65 2.71
N ARG A 71 8.06 7.02 3.81
CA ARG A 71 7.59 8.39 4.03
C ARG A 71 8.74 9.40 4.09
N GLU A 72 9.83 9.04 4.74
CA GLU A 72 11.04 9.88 4.83
C GLU A 72 11.63 10.16 3.43
N VAL A 73 11.77 9.12 2.60
CA VAL A 73 12.41 9.21 1.27
C VAL A 73 11.48 9.81 0.23
N TYR A 74 10.21 9.41 0.24
CA TYR A 74 9.24 9.70 -0.83
C TYR A 74 8.20 10.76 -0.46
N GLY A 75 8.11 11.18 0.80
CA GLY A 75 7.08 12.12 1.26
C GLY A 75 7.16 13.53 0.69
N LYS A 76 8.26 13.87 0.01
CA LYS A 76 8.38 15.12 -0.76
C LYS A 76 7.93 14.98 -2.22
N LEU A 77 7.84 13.75 -2.72
CA LEU A 77 7.53 13.43 -4.12
C LEU A 77 6.08 12.98 -4.30
N TYR A 78 5.52 12.33 -3.27
CA TYR A 78 4.18 11.79 -3.27
C TYR A 78 3.37 12.38 -2.12
N ASP A 79 2.09 12.60 -2.41
CA ASP A 79 1.08 13.07 -1.47
C ASP A 79 0.66 11.97 -0.50
N CYS A 80 0.63 10.71 -0.97
CA CYS A 80 0.20 9.58 -0.16
C CYS A 80 0.73 8.24 -0.68
N CYS A 81 0.62 7.21 0.17
CA CYS A 81 0.85 5.80 -0.16
C CYS A 81 -0.49 5.05 -0.18
N VAL A 82 -0.74 4.28 -1.23
CA VAL A 82 -1.93 3.41 -1.37
C VAL A 82 -1.51 1.96 -1.18
N THR A 83 -2.37 1.10 -0.64
CA THR A 83 -2.17 -0.36 -0.63
C THR A 83 -3.50 -1.07 -0.67
N GLU A 84 -3.52 -2.30 -1.16
CA GLU A 84 -4.68 -3.18 -1.08
C GLU A 84 -4.41 -4.28 -0.06
N VAL A 85 -5.42 -4.59 0.76
CA VAL A 85 -5.33 -5.64 1.78
C VAL A 85 -6.63 -6.43 1.79
N SER A 86 -6.52 -7.75 1.64
CA SER A 86 -7.65 -8.67 1.79
C SER A 86 -8.33 -8.47 3.15
N GLN A 87 -9.65 -8.45 3.14
CA GLN A 87 -10.50 -8.35 4.32
C GLN A 87 -10.24 -9.51 5.30
N GLY A 88 -9.87 -10.69 4.79
CA GLY A 88 -9.46 -11.85 5.60
C GLY A 88 -8.12 -11.68 6.31
N ASN A 89 -7.25 -10.76 5.86
CA ASN A 89 -5.94 -10.51 6.45
C ASN A 89 -5.99 -9.46 7.58
N LEU A 90 -6.73 -9.78 8.64
CA LEU A 90 -6.90 -8.92 9.80
C LEU A 90 -5.57 -8.43 10.45
N PRO A 91 -4.51 -9.27 10.58
CA PRO A 91 -3.23 -8.80 11.11
C PRO A 91 -2.61 -7.68 10.28
N SER A 92 -2.68 -7.79 8.94
CA SER A 92 -2.19 -6.76 8.04
C SER A 92 -3.04 -5.50 8.15
N MET A 93 -4.37 -5.61 8.14
CA MET A 93 -5.29 -4.49 8.31
C MET A 93 -4.99 -3.68 9.58
N ILE A 94 -4.86 -4.36 10.72
CA ILE A 94 -4.55 -3.72 12.01
C ILE A 94 -3.18 -3.04 11.95
N ALA A 95 -2.16 -3.68 11.34
CA ALA A 95 -0.83 -3.10 11.24
C ALA A 95 -0.82 -1.80 10.43
N HIS A 96 -1.54 -1.76 9.30
CA HIS A 96 -1.70 -0.56 8.48
C HIS A 96 -2.48 0.53 9.22
N GLN A 97 -3.62 0.18 9.85
CA GLN A 97 -4.44 1.15 10.59
C GLN A 97 -3.67 1.79 11.75
N LYS A 98 -2.88 1.01 12.50
CA LYS A 98 -2.02 1.52 13.58
C LYS A 98 -0.97 2.53 13.10
N LEU A 99 -0.56 2.44 11.85
CA LEU A 99 0.39 3.37 11.24
C LEU A 99 -0.29 4.67 10.76
N GLY A 100 -1.61 4.65 10.57
CA GLY A 100 -2.41 5.78 10.11
C GLY A 100 -3.07 5.58 8.75
N PHE A 101 -2.98 4.39 8.16
CA PHE A 101 -3.75 4.08 6.95
C PHE A 101 -5.26 4.07 7.24
N LYS A 102 -6.05 4.57 6.29
CA LYS A 102 -7.52 4.57 6.34
C LYS A 102 -8.08 3.84 5.13
N THR A 103 -9.13 3.05 5.36
CA THR A 103 -9.88 2.43 4.25
C THR A 103 -10.66 3.49 3.51
N ILE A 104 -10.46 3.58 2.20
CA ILE A 104 -11.14 4.55 1.32
C ILE A 104 -12.10 3.89 0.34
N HIS A 105 -11.92 2.60 0.07
CA HIS A 105 -12.75 1.84 -0.84
C HIS A 105 -12.70 0.35 -0.49
N ARG A 106 -13.77 -0.37 -0.84
CA ARG A 106 -13.85 -1.83 -0.76
C ARG A 106 -14.46 -2.36 -2.04
N TYR A 107 -13.91 -3.46 -2.53
CA TYR A 107 -14.46 -4.17 -3.67
C TYR A 107 -14.28 -5.67 -3.46
N THR A 108 -15.01 -6.46 -4.23
CA THR A 108 -14.92 -7.93 -4.21
C THR A 108 -14.51 -8.38 -5.60
N ASP A 109 -13.47 -9.20 -5.68
CA ASP A 109 -13.12 -9.90 -6.91
C ASP A 109 -13.55 -11.38 -6.84
N HIS A 110 -13.07 -12.21 -7.76
CA HIS A 110 -13.41 -13.63 -7.78
C HIS A 110 -12.84 -14.43 -6.61
N THR A 111 -11.94 -13.85 -5.82
CA THR A 111 -11.13 -14.54 -4.81
C THR A 111 -11.37 -14.05 -3.39
N ASP A 112 -11.56 -12.74 -3.20
CA ASP A 112 -11.68 -12.14 -1.86
C ASP A 112 -12.41 -10.79 -1.88
N GLU A 113 -12.75 -10.30 -0.69
CA GLU A 113 -13.09 -8.90 -0.45
C GLU A 113 -11.80 -8.13 -0.14
N TRP A 114 -11.58 -7.03 -0.83
CA TRP A 114 -10.37 -6.23 -0.74
C TRP A 114 -10.66 -4.85 -0.16
N ASN A 115 -9.76 -4.37 0.70
CA ASN A 115 -9.77 -3.01 1.23
C ASN A 115 -8.65 -2.21 0.56
N ILE A 116 -9.02 -1.09 -0.05
CA ILE A 116 -8.06 -0.10 -0.53
C ILE A 116 -7.81 0.88 0.62
N LEU A 117 -6.56 0.96 1.04
CA LEU A 117 -6.10 1.77 2.15
C LEU A 117 -5.21 2.91 1.66
N VAL A 118 -5.33 4.08 2.28
CA VAL A 118 -4.47 5.25 2.02
C VAL A 118 -3.82 5.73 3.29
N TRP A 119 -2.51 5.99 3.21
CA TRP A 119 -1.77 6.76 4.21
C TRP A 119 -1.43 8.11 3.62
N ASP A 120 -2.24 9.09 4.02
CA ASP A 120 -2.08 10.49 3.63
C ASP A 120 -0.91 11.11 4.38
N TRP A 121 -0.04 11.83 3.67
CA TRP A 121 1.13 12.50 4.24
C TRP A 121 1.01 14.02 4.28
N LYS A 122 -0.10 14.57 3.76
CA LYS A 122 -0.45 15.98 3.89
C LYS A 122 -1.12 16.29 5.23
#